data_AF-A0A9N9G7X1-F1
#
_entry.id   AF-A0A9N9G7X1-F1
#
_cell.length_a   1.000
_cell.length_b   1.000
_cell.length_c   1.000
_cell.angle_alpha   90.00
_cell.angle_beta   90.00
_cell.angle_gamma   90.00
#
_symmetry.space_group_name_H-M   'P 1'
#
loop_
_entity.id
_entity.type
_entity.pdbx_description
1 polymer ?
#
loop_
_entity_poly.entity_id
_entity_poly.type
_entity_poly.pdbx_seq_one_letter_code
_entity_poly.pdbx_strand_id
1 'polypeptide(L)'
;MSTKQSLFGLPYKYVSLITLVVQNSTLVIVMHRSRVMVPKDQQYFASTAVFLAELIKLFISLYMAGRTQITEKGSLSIYDLYQDIFSSDAWKLMIPAALYTIQNNLQYVAVSLLDAATFSVTYQLKILSTALFSVILLKRSLSGLKWFSLVLLTFGVALVQFPSDKSTNSAAEDDDEGMERFVGLGAVAVACIISGLAGVYFEKVLKGTHATVWTRNVQLSLFSLFTALIMGVWWKDGANVAEKGFFFGYNMVVWSAISCQAIGGIIVALVVKYADNILKGFATSISIILSFLASLWIFTDTSISITFLAGSALVLASTYMYSLPDAPINKDTENDRDGRTGYTKVEQIDLHVEK
;
A
#
# COMPACT_ATOMS: atom_id res chain seq x y z
N MET A 1 -3.83 -16.12 30.18
CA MET A 1 -5.10 -15.72 29.52
C MET A 1 -4.81 -14.52 28.62
N SER A 2 -4.74 -14.73 27.30
CA SER A 2 -4.55 -13.64 26.34
C SER A 2 -5.88 -12.89 26.22
N THR A 3 -5.98 -11.72 26.83
CA THR A 3 -7.11 -10.81 26.65
C THR A 3 -7.19 -10.52 25.16
N LYS A 4 -8.13 -11.15 24.44
CA LYS A 4 -8.36 -10.86 23.02
C LYS A 4 -8.75 -9.39 22.94
N GLN A 5 -7.75 -8.58 22.64
CA GLN A 5 -7.84 -7.15 22.44
C GLN A 5 -9.01 -6.91 21.46
N SER A 6 -10.07 -6.23 21.92
CA SER A 6 -11.27 -5.93 21.15
C SER A 6 -11.64 -4.45 21.28
N LEU A 7 -12.20 -3.88 20.22
CA LEU A 7 -12.74 -2.53 20.19
C LEU A 7 -14.23 -2.65 19.87
N PHE A 8 -15.10 -2.13 20.74
CA PHE A 8 -16.56 -2.31 20.63
C PHE A 8 -17.02 -3.78 20.53
N GLY A 9 -16.29 -4.70 21.17
CA GLY A 9 -16.59 -6.15 21.11
C GLY A 9 -16.10 -6.86 19.84
N LEU A 10 -15.60 -6.13 18.84
CA LEU A 10 -14.98 -6.70 17.64
C LEU A 10 -13.47 -6.88 17.84
N PRO A 11 -12.88 -8.03 17.45
CA PRO A 11 -11.44 -8.21 17.44
C PRO A 11 -10.75 -7.14 16.56
N TYR A 12 -9.60 -6.60 17.01
CA TYR A 12 -8.86 -5.57 16.27
C TYR A 12 -8.56 -5.94 14.80
N LYS A 13 -8.42 -7.24 14.51
CA LYS A 13 -8.32 -7.77 13.15
C LYS A 13 -9.46 -7.29 12.25
N TYR A 14 -10.72 -7.52 12.63
CA TYR A 14 -11.88 -7.16 11.81
C TYR A 14 -12.09 -5.66 11.74
N VAL A 15 -11.86 -4.95 12.86
CA VAL A 15 -11.93 -3.48 12.87
C VAL A 15 -10.93 -2.91 11.87
N SER A 16 -9.67 -3.33 11.92
CA SER A 16 -8.62 -2.84 11.00
C SER A 16 -8.96 -3.11 9.52
N LEU A 17 -9.59 -4.25 9.22
CA LEU A 17 -9.99 -4.61 7.87
C LEU A 17 -11.16 -3.76 7.37
N ILE A 18 -12.22 -3.60 8.18
CA ILE A 18 -13.37 -2.76 7.82
C ILE A 18 -12.92 -1.31 7.60
N THR A 19 -12.09 -0.78 8.51
CA THR A 19 -11.54 0.57 8.34
C THR A 19 -10.66 0.68 7.10
N LEU A 20 -9.89 -0.36 6.75
CA LEU A 20 -9.11 -0.40 5.51
C LEU A 20 -10.00 -0.34 4.27
N VAL A 21 -11.12 -1.08 4.26
CA VAL A 21 -12.08 -1.07 3.14
C VAL A 21 -12.61 0.35 2.91
N VAL A 22 -13.12 0.96 3.98
CA VAL A 22 -13.70 2.30 3.92
C VAL A 22 -12.63 3.32 3.51
N GLN A 23 -11.47 3.29 4.16
CA GLN A 23 -10.41 4.25 3.91
C GLN A 23 -9.88 4.17 2.47
N ASN A 24 -9.59 2.97 1.94
CA ASN A 24 -9.13 2.82 0.56
C ASN A 24 -10.16 3.36 -0.44
N SER A 25 -11.45 3.07 -0.20
CA SER A 25 -12.52 3.50 -1.10
C SER A 25 -12.69 5.02 -1.08
N THR A 26 -12.69 5.62 0.12
CA THR A 26 -12.75 7.08 0.29
C THR A 26 -11.52 7.76 -0.32
N LEU A 27 -10.32 7.19 -0.16
CA LEU A 27 -9.08 7.79 -0.65
C LEU A 27 -9.10 7.99 -2.16
N VAL A 28 -9.51 6.98 -2.93
CA VAL A 28 -9.58 7.06 -4.40
C VAL A 28 -10.48 8.23 -4.82
N ILE A 29 -11.68 8.31 -4.25
CA ILE A 29 -12.68 9.33 -4.60
C ILE A 29 -12.20 10.72 -4.22
N VAL A 30 -11.71 10.89 -2.98
CA VAL A 30 -11.29 12.19 -2.47
C VAL A 30 -10.03 12.68 -3.18
N MET A 31 -9.07 11.79 -3.48
CA MET A 31 -7.89 12.15 -4.28
C MET A 31 -8.28 12.59 -5.68
N HIS A 32 -9.15 11.85 -6.36
CA HIS A 32 -9.62 12.21 -7.69
C HIS A 32 -10.37 13.55 -7.68
N ARG A 33 -11.31 13.74 -6.73
CA ARG A 33 -12.01 15.03 -6.54
C ARG A 33 -11.05 16.18 -6.25
N SER A 34 -10.00 15.96 -5.44
CA SER A 34 -9.05 17.01 -5.07
C SER A 34 -8.13 17.46 -6.21
N ARG A 35 -7.92 16.61 -7.23
CA ARG A 35 -6.97 16.85 -8.33
C ARG A 35 -7.64 17.15 -9.65
N VAL A 36 -8.63 16.35 -10.03
CA VAL A 36 -9.23 16.38 -11.38
C VAL A 36 -10.29 17.47 -11.52
N MET A 37 -10.95 17.86 -10.42
CA MET A 37 -11.99 18.90 -10.45
C MET A 37 -11.47 20.33 -10.25
N VAL A 38 -10.15 20.48 -10.17
CA VAL A 38 -9.49 21.78 -10.03
C VAL A 38 -8.65 22.03 -11.28
N PRO A 39 -8.77 23.20 -11.93
CA PRO A 39 -7.92 23.58 -13.06
C PRO A 39 -6.43 23.35 -12.77
N LYS A 40 -5.66 22.87 -13.75
CA LYS A 40 -4.24 22.48 -13.57
C LYS A 40 -3.38 23.60 -12.96
N ASP A 41 -3.69 24.85 -13.27
CA ASP A 41 -3.03 26.06 -12.78
C ASP A 41 -3.29 26.36 -11.30
N GLN A 42 -4.38 25.81 -10.74
CA GLN A 42 -4.82 25.99 -9.34
C GLN A 42 -4.60 24.73 -8.49
N GLN A 43 -4.05 23.66 -9.07
CA GLN A 43 -3.77 22.44 -8.32
C GLN A 43 -2.70 22.67 -7.26
N TYR A 44 -2.91 22.05 -6.10
CA TYR A 44 -1.91 22.02 -5.04
C TYR A 44 -0.72 21.14 -5.42
N PHE A 45 0.44 21.45 -4.83
CA PHE A 45 1.64 20.65 -5.02
C PHE A 45 1.52 19.30 -4.32
N ALA A 46 1.69 18.21 -5.06
CA ALA A 46 1.60 16.86 -4.51
C ALA A 46 2.65 16.63 -3.40
N SER A 47 3.85 17.22 -3.55
CA SER A 47 4.94 17.09 -2.57
C SER A 47 4.58 17.65 -1.19
N THR A 48 3.90 18.80 -1.13
CA THR A 48 3.49 19.43 0.13
C THR A 48 2.40 18.61 0.82
N ALA A 49 1.48 18.03 0.05
CA ALA A 49 0.45 17.13 0.58
C ALA A 49 1.04 15.83 1.15
N VAL A 50 2.01 15.22 0.44
CA VAL A 50 2.74 14.04 0.93
C VAL A 50 3.51 14.37 2.21
N PHE A 51 4.21 15.51 2.25
CA PHE A 51 4.91 15.97 3.45
C PHE A 51 3.95 16.13 4.65
N LEU A 52 2.81 16.79 4.47
CA LEU A 52 1.82 16.96 5.54
C LEU A 52 1.22 15.63 5.98
N ALA A 53 0.98 14.69 5.06
CA ALA A 53 0.51 13.35 5.41
C ALA A 53 1.53 12.60 6.29
N GLU A 54 2.83 12.70 6.00
CA GLU A 54 3.90 12.15 6.86
C GLU A 54 3.96 12.85 8.21
N LEU A 55 3.77 14.17 8.25
CA LEU A 55 3.75 14.94 9.50
C LEU A 55 2.60 14.50 10.41
N ILE A 56 1.39 14.36 9.86
CA ILE A 56 0.23 13.86 10.61
C ILE A 56 0.48 12.43 11.11
N LYS A 57 1.01 11.55 10.26
CA LYS A 57 1.35 10.17 10.66
C LYS A 57 2.38 10.13 11.77
N LEU A 58 3.38 11.01 11.73
CA LEU A 58 4.39 11.13 12.77
C LEU A 58 3.76 11.48 14.12
N PHE A 59 2.90 12.50 14.15
CA PHE A 59 2.21 12.89 15.39
C PHE A 59 1.33 11.78 15.95
N ILE A 60 0.54 11.13 15.10
CA ILE A 60 -0.31 9.99 15.51
C ILE A 60 0.57 8.85 16.05
N SER A 61 1.67 8.53 15.37
CA SER A 61 2.55 7.43 15.75
C SER A 61 3.32 7.72 17.05
N LEU A 62 3.77 8.96 17.25
CA LEU A 62 4.42 9.40 18.50
C LEU A 62 3.46 9.32 19.68
N TYR A 63 2.23 9.82 19.50
CA TYR A 63 1.18 9.73 20.51
C TYR A 63 0.90 8.26 20.88
N MET A 64 0.75 7.39 19.89
CA MET A 64 0.48 5.96 20.13
C MET A 64 1.67 5.23 20.75
N ALA A 65 2.91 5.58 20.37
CA ALA A 65 4.11 5.03 20.99
C ALA A 65 4.20 5.41 22.47
N GLY A 66 3.98 6.68 22.81
CA GLY A 66 3.93 7.15 24.20
C GLY A 66 2.82 6.48 25.01
N ARG A 67 1.61 6.36 24.44
CA ARG A 67 0.48 5.64 25.08
C ARG A 67 0.78 4.16 25.32
N THR A 68 1.46 3.51 24.38
CA THR A 68 1.87 2.10 24.52
C THR A 68 2.88 1.96 25.65
N GLN A 69 3.87 2.84 25.72
CA GLN A 69 4.87 2.86 26.79
C GLN A 69 4.23 3.08 28.18
N ILE A 70 3.28 4.01 28.31
CA ILE A 70 2.54 4.24 29.56
C ILE A 70 1.77 2.98 29.97
N THR A 71 1.17 2.28 29.01
CA THR A 71 0.39 1.07 29.27
C THR A 71 1.26 -0.10 29.72
N GLU A 72 2.46 -0.24 29.13
CA GLU A 72 3.37 -1.37 29.39
C GLU A 72 4.30 -1.13 30.60
N LYS A 73 4.79 0.10 30.78
CA LYS A 73 5.77 0.48 31.82
C LYS A 73 5.17 1.32 32.96
N GLY A 74 3.90 1.71 32.87
CA GLY A 74 3.21 2.52 33.88
C GLY A 74 3.59 4.01 33.90
N SER A 75 4.60 4.42 33.13
CA SER A 75 5.04 5.82 33.03
C SER A 75 5.59 6.15 31.63
N LEU A 76 5.67 7.44 31.31
CA LEU A 76 6.29 7.93 30.08
C LEU A 76 7.75 8.31 30.37
N SER A 77 8.69 7.54 29.83
CA SER A 77 10.12 7.87 29.83
C SER A 77 10.51 8.39 28.45
N ILE A 78 10.78 9.70 28.36
CA ILE A 78 11.24 10.34 27.12
C ILE A 78 12.58 9.74 26.69
N TYR A 79 13.45 9.41 27.63
CA TYR A 79 14.75 8.80 27.34
C TYR A 79 14.58 7.42 26.68
N ASP A 80 13.72 6.57 27.24
CA ASP A 80 13.45 5.24 26.67
C ASP A 80 12.82 5.37 25.28
N LEU A 81 11.88 6.30 25.10
CA LEU A 81 11.24 6.54 23.81
C LEU A 81 12.25 7.02 22.76
N TYR A 82 13.19 7.89 23.16
CA TYR A 82 14.28 8.34 22.30
C TYR A 82 15.20 7.17 21.89
N GLN A 83 15.57 6.31 22.84
CA GLN A 83 16.39 5.12 22.56
C GLN A 83 15.67 4.12 21.64
N ASP A 84 14.37 3.94 21.83
CA ASP A 84 13.54 3.09 20.97
C ASP A 84 13.44 3.67 19.55
N ILE A 85 13.27 4.99 19.42
CA ILE A 85 13.19 5.67 18.11
C ILE A 85 14.53 5.63 17.37
N PHE A 86 15.64 5.90 18.06
CA PHE A 86 16.98 5.92 17.45
C PHE A 86 17.76 4.62 17.66
N SER A 87 17.04 3.49 17.70
CA SER A 87 17.64 2.18 17.80
C SER A 87 18.61 1.88 16.64
N SER A 88 19.60 1.01 16.88
CA SER A 88 20.66 0.65 15.91
C SER A 88 20.13 0.12 14.57
N ASP A 89 18.89 -0.37 14.52
CA ASP A 89 18.25 -0.86 13.31
C ASP A 89 17.26 0.13 12.66
N ALA A 90 17.07 1.33 13.23
CA ALA A 90 16.16 2.35 12.71
C ALA A 90 16.53 2.77 11.27
N TRP A 91 17.82 2.88 10.96
CA TRP A 91 18.30 3.28 9.63
C TRP A 91 17.80 2.37 8.50
N LYS A 92 17.47 1.11 8.79
CA LYS A 92 16.91 0.18 7.80
C LYS A 92 15.59 0.70 7.22
N LEU A 93 14.85 1.52 7.97
CA LEU A 93 13.61 2.13 7.53
C LEU A 93 13.78 3.34 6.59
N MET A 94 15.01 3.83 6.39
CA MET A 94 15.26 4.91 5.42
C MET A 94 14.94 4.47 3.98
N ILE A 95 15.22 3.21 3.63
CA ILE A 95 14.94 2.66 2.31
C ILE A 95 13.43 2.64 2.02
N PRO A 96 12.57 1.96 2.82
CA PRO A 96 11.14 1.99 2.58
C PRO A 96 10.56 3.40 2.72
N ALA A 97 11.11 4.25 3.59
CA ALA A 97 10.68 5.64 3.71
C ALA A 97 10.81 6.42 2.40
N ALA A 98 11.99 6.35 1.76
CA ALA A 98 12.24 7.04 0.50
C ALA A 98 11.38 6.47 -0.65
N LEU A 99 11.26 5.14 -0.71
CA LEU A 99 10.41 4.47 -1.68
C LEU A 99 8.94 4.88 -1.52
N TYR A 100 8.41 4.93 -0.30
CA TYR A 100 7.03 5.38 -0.07
C TYR A 100 6.81 6.83 -0.46
N THR A 101 7.76 7.73 -0.19
CA THR A 101 7.66 9.14 -0.62
C THR A 101 7.58 9.25 -2.15
N ILE A 102 8.43 8.50 -2.88
CA ILE A 102 8.42 8.47 -4.35
C ILE A 102 7.10 7.88 -4.85
N GLN A 103 6.68 6.75 -4.30
CA GLN A 103 5.41 6.09 -4.63
C GLN A 103 4.22 7.05 -4.45
N ASN A 104 4.13 7.74 -3.32
CA ASN A 104 3.00 8.63 -3.03
C ASN A 104 2.96 9.81 -4.02
N ASN A 105 4.13 10.35 -4.41
CA ASN A 105 4.19 11.39 -5.43
C ASN A 105 3.76 10.87 -6.81
N LEU A 106 4.23 9.70 -7.23
CA LEU A 106 3.81 9.08 -8.50
C LEU A 106 2.33 8.73 -8.49
N GLN A 107 1.77 8.36 -7.34
CA GLN A 107 0.34 8.13 -7.18
C GLN A 107 -0.47 9.41 -7.43
N TYR A 108 -0.01 10.57 -6.94
CA TYR A 108 -0.67 11.85 -7.24
C TYR A 108 -0.58 12.21 -8.73
N VAL A 109 0.57 11.96 -9.37
CA VAL A 109 0.72 12.16 -10.82
C VAL A 109 -0.28 11.28 -11.58
N ALA A 110 -0.32 9.99 -11.28
CA ALA A 110 -1.25 9.04 -11.88
C ALA A 110 -2.73 9.45 -11.72
N VAL A 111 -3.16 9.83 -10.52
CA VAL A 111 -4.55 10.27 -10.27
C VAL A 111 -4.89 11.58 -10.99
N SER A 112 -3.88 12.39 -11.35
CA SER A 112 -4.12 13.63 -12.09
C SER A 112 -4.26 13.42 -13.60
N LEU A 113 -3.82 12.26 -14.10
CA LEU A 113 -3.73 11.95 -15.54
C LEU A 113 -4.66 10.79 -15.96
N LEU A 114 -5.20 10.04 -15.00
CA LEU A 114 -6.09 8.91 -15.22
C LEU A 114 -7.42 9.16 -14.52
N ASP A 115 -8.50 8.70 -15.12
CA ASP A 115 -9.80 8.68 -14.46
C ASP A 115 -9.77 7.73 -13.23
N ALA A 116 -10.65 8.00 -12.26
CA ALA A 116 -10.70 7.28 -10.99
C ALA A 116 -10.83 5.75 -11.17
N ALA A 117 -11.59 5.30 -12.16
CA ALA A 117 -11.90 3.90 -12.37
C ALA A 117 -10.68 3.16 -12.95
N THR A 118 -10.07 3.71 -14.01
CA THR A 118 -8.82 3.23 -14.60
C THR A 118 -7.68 3.22 -13.59
N PHE A 119 -7.52 4.30 -12.80
CA PHE A 119 -6.52 4.36 -11.74
C PHE A 119 -6.76 3.26 -10.70
N SER A 120 -7.99 3.13 -10.19
CA SER A 120 -8.32 2.17 -9.14
C SER A 120 -8.06 0.73 -9.56
N VAL A 121 -8.34 0.36 -10.81
CA VAL A 121 -8.11 -0.99 -11.32
C VAL A 121 -6.63 -1.22 -11.63
N THR A 122 -5.97 -0.28 -12.32
CA THR A 122 -4.55 -0.41 -12.70
C THR A 122 -3.65 -0.45 -11.47
N TYR A 123 -3.98 0.31 -10.40
CA TYR A 123 -3.19 0.35 -9.17
C TYR A 123 -3.15 -1.00 -8.42
N GLN A 124 -4.00 -1.96 -8.81
CA GLN A 124 -3.99 -3.33 -8.30
C GLN A 124 -2.81 -4.16 -8.80
N LEU A 125 -2.09 -3.72 -9.83
CA LEU A 125 -0.80 -4.28 -10.24
C LEU A 125 0.21 -4.32 -9.07
N LYS A 126 0.02 -3.52 -8.02
CA LYS A 126 0.80 -3.63 -6.78
C LYS A 126 0.77 -5.03 -6.15
N ILE A 127 -0.28 -5.81 -6.38
CA ILE A 127 -0.39 -7.19 -5.89
C ILE A 127 0.68 -8.06 -6.55
N LEU A 128 0.86 -7.90 -7.87
CA LEU A 128 1.89 -8.59 -8.64
C LEU A 128 3.29 -8.26 -8.11
N SER A 129 3.63 -6.98 -7.98
CA SER A 129 4.94 -6.58 -7.47
C SER A 129 5.16 -7.04 -6.02
N THR A 130 4.16 -6.92 -5.15
CA THR A 130 4.23 -7.40 -3.77
C THR A 130 4.49 -8.91 -3.73
N ALA A 131 3.81 -9.69 -4.57
CA ALA A 131 4.00 -11.13 -4.65
C ALA A 131 5.42 -11.49 -5.09
N LEU A 132 5.93 -10.84 -6.15
CA LEU A 132 7.29 -11.03 -6.65
C LEU A 132 8.33 -10.72 -5.58
N PHE A 133 8.26 -9.54 -4.96
CA PHE A 133 9.19 -9.17 -3.91
C PHE A 133 9.04 -10.02 -2.64
N SER A 134 7.84 -10.51 -2.34
CA SER A 134 7.60 -11.43 -1.21
C SER A 134 8.31 -12.78 -1.44
N VAL A 135 8.34 -13.29 -2.67
CA VAL A 135 9.13 -14.49 -3.02
C VAL A 135 10.63 -14.18 -2.91
N ILE A 136 11.10 -13.05 -3.45
CA ILE A 136 12.53 -12.71 -3.51
C ILE A 136 13.11 -12.35 -2.13
N LEU A 137 12.46 -11.46 -1.38
CA LEU A 137 13.01 -10.86 -0.15
C LEU A 137 12.65 -11.61 1.13
N LEU A 138 11.45 -12.21 1.19
CA LEU A 138 10.96 -12.99 2.34
C LEU A 138 11.07 -14.50 2.11
N LYS A 139 11.51 -14.95 0.91
CA LYS A 139 11.66 -16.37 0.55
C LYS A 139 10.37 -17.18 0.74
N ARG A 140 9.21 -16.55 0.49
CA ARG A 140 7.92 -17.26 0.54
C ARG A 140 7.71 -18.12 -0.70
N SER A 141 7.10 -19.28 -0.54
CA SER A 141 6.56 -20.06 -1.65
C SER A 141 5.11 -19.63 -1.94
N LEU A 142 4.75 -19.58 -3.22
CA LEU A 142 3.39 -19.31 -3.68
C LEU A 142 2.85 -20.54 -4.41
N SER A 143 1.60 -20.91 -4.15
CA SER A 143 0.94 -22.00 -4.86
C SER A 143 0.74 -21.67 -6.35
N GLY A 144 0.56 -22.71 -7.17
CA GLY A 144 0.23 -22.54 -8.59
C GLY A 144 -1.04 -21.71 -8.82
N LEU A 145 -2.03 -21.83 -7.92
CA LEU A 145 -3.25 -21.02 -7.96
C LEU A 145 -2.95 -19.53 -7.78
N LYS A 146 -2.05 -19.19 -6.86
CA LYS A 146 -1.62 -17.80 -6.65
C LYS A 146 -0.86 -17.27 -7.86
N TRP A 147 0.03 -18.04 -8.47
CA TRP A 147 0.69 -17.63 -9.72
C TRP A 147 -0.31 -17.41 -10.86
N PHE A 148 -1.27 -18.33 -11.01
CA PHE A 148 -2.33 -18.18 -12.00
C PHE A 148 -3.17 -16.91 -11.76
N SER A 149 -3.48 -16.59 -10.49
CA SER A 149 -4.21 -15.36 -10.16
C SER A 149 -3.44 -14.08 -10.54
N LEU A 150 -2.11 -14.08 -10.46
CA LEU A 150 -1.28 -12.94 -10.85
C LEU A 150 -1.27 -12.73 -12.37
N VAL A 151 -1.28 -13.82 -13.15
CA VAL A 151 -1.44 -13.76 -14.60
C VAL A 151 -2.82 -13.21 -14.97
N LEU A 152 -3.87 -13.72 -14.31
CA LEU A 152 -5.24 -13.26 -14.53
C LEU A 152 -5.43 -11.78 -14.16
N LEU A 153 -4.79 -11.32 -13.07
CA LEU A 153 -4.76 -9.92 -12.68
C LEU A 153 -4.14 -9.05 -13.77
N THR A 154 -3.00 -9.46 -14.31
CA THR A 154 -2.30 -8.72 -15.37
C THR A 154 -3.14 -8.63 -16.63
N PHE A 155 -3.80 -9.73 -17.01
CA PHE A 155 -4.72 -9.75 -18.15
C PHE A 155 -5.95 -8.86 -17.92
N GLY A 156 -6.54 -8.89 -16.72
CA GLY A 156 -7.67 -8.04 -16.36
C GLY A 156 -7.33 -6.55 -16.43
N VAL A 157 -6.15 -6.16 -15.94
CA VAL A 157 -5.65 -4.77 -16.07
C VAL A 157 -5.42 -4.42 -17.54
N ALA A 158 -4.79 -5.30 -18.33
CA ALA A 158 -4.59 -5.06 -19.76
C ALA A 158 -5.93 -4.81 -20.49
N LEU A 159 -6.98 -5.58 -20.17
CA LEU A 159 -8.32 -5.41 -20.72
C LEU A 159 -8.95 -4.05 -20.38
N VAL A 160 -8.77 -3.56 -19.16
CA VAL A 160 -9.24 -2.22 -18.76
C VAL A 160 -8.51 -1.11 -19.51
N GLN A 161 -7.26 -1.35 -19.92
CA GLN A 161 -6.47 -0.37 -20.65
C GLN A 161 -6.77 -0.27 -22.14
N PHE A 162 -7.51 -1.23 -22.73
CA PHE A 162 -7.85 -1.16 -24.14
C PHE A 162 -8.65 0.12 -24.44
N PRO A 163 -8.24 0.92 -25.45
CA PRO A 163 -9.03 2.05 -25.91
C PRO A 163 -10.45 1.58 -26.24
N SER A 164 -11.45 2.25 -25.68
CA SER A 164 -12.82 2.09 -26.16
C SER A 164 -12.92 2.99 -27.38
N ASP A 165 -13.24 2.43 -28.55
CA ASP A 165 -13.32 3.16 -29.82
C ASP A 165 -14.19 4.41 -29.67
N LYS A 166 -13.55 5.55 -29.41
CA LYS A 166 -14.16 6.86 -29.62
C LYS A 166 -13.96 7.19 -31.08
N SER A 167 -15.01 7.02 -31.85
CA SER A 167 -15.08 7.51 -33.22
C SER A 167 -15.00 9.04 -33.25
N THR A 168 -14.12 9.53 -34.14
CA THR A 168 -14.16 10.83 -34.84
C THR A 168 -13.66 12.12 -34.14
N ASN A 169 -12.61 12.67 -34.76
CA ASN A 169 -12.30 14.10 -35.00
C ASN A 169 -11.68 14.95 -33.86
N SER A 170 -10.35 14.89 -33.69
CA SER A 170 -9.43 16.06 -33.79
C SER A 170 -7.97 15.64 -33.58
N ALA A 171 -7.16 15.64 -34.65
CA ALA A 171 -5.79 15.11 -34.65
C ALA A 171 -4.75 15.88 -33.79
N ALA A 172 -5.11 17.02 -33.19
CA ALA A 172 -4.21 17.81 -32.33
C ALA A 172 -4.57 17.71 -30.83
N GLU A 173 -5.81 17.38 -30.47
CA GLU A 173 -6.24 17.15 -29.08
C GLU A 173 -6.01 15.68 -28.66
N ASP A 174 -6.09 14.73 -29.61
CA ASP A 174 -5.82 13.30 -29.37
C ASP A 174 -4.37 13.01 -28.96
N ASP A 175 -3.39 13.78 -29.47
CA ASP A 175 -1.96 13.54 -29.20
C ASP A 175 -1.57 13.94 -27.76
N ASP A 176 -2.12 15.02 -27.21
CA ASP A 176 -1.85 15.47 -25.84
C ASP A 176 -2.57 14.56 -24.82
N GLU A 177 -3.83 14.20 -25.05
CA GLU A 177 -4.56 13.26 -24.21
C GLU A 177 -3.91 11.86 -24.17
N GLY A 178 -3.44 11.38 -25.33
CA GLY A 178 -2.72 10.11 -25.43
C GLY A 178 -1.41 10.10 -24.65
N MET A 179 -0.64 11.20 -24.71
CA MET A 179 0.60 11.36 -23.96
C MET A 179 0.35 11.43 -22.45
N GLU A 180 -0.64 12.21 -22.01
CA GLU A 180 -1.00 12.31 -20.59
C GLU A 180 -1.42 10.96 -20.02
N ARG A 181 -2.24 10.20 -20.76
CA ARG A 181 -2.62 8.84 -20.37
C ARG A 181 -1.40 7.92 -20.26
N PHE A 182 -0.47 7.97 -21.22
CA PHE A 182 0.75 7.15 -21.18
C PHE A 182 1.63 7.48 -19.97
N VAL A 183 1.82 8.76 -19.68
CA VAL A 183 2.56 9.23 -18.49
C VAL A 183 1.85 8.77 -17.21
N GLY A 184 0.52 8.87 -17.15
CA GLY A 184 -0.30 8.38 -16.04
C GLY A 184 -0.11 6.88 -15.79
N LEU A 185 -0.15 6.06 -16.85
CA LEU A 185 0.05 4.62 -16.75
C LEU A 185 1.47 4.23 -16.37
N GLY A 186 2.46 4.91 -16.94
CA GLY A 186 3.86 4.77 -16.53
C GLY A 186 4.04 5.08 -15.04
N ALA A 187 3.44 6.17 -14.57
CA ALA A 187 3.49 6.55 -13.16
C ALA A 187 2.83 5.50 -12.25
N VAL A 188 1.67 4.94 -12.61
CA VAL A 188 1.04 3.84 -11.86
C VAL A 188 1.92 2.60 -11.83
N ALA A 189 2.46 2.17 -12.98
CA ALA A 189 3.27 0.97 -13.06
C ALA A 189 4.51 1.06 -12.16
N VAL A 190 5.24 2.19 -12.23
CA VAL A 190 6.40 2.44 -11.37
C VAL A 190 5.97 2.54 -9.91
N ALA A 191 4.89 3.25 -9.59
CA ALA A 191 4.35 3.33 -8.23
C ALA A 191 4.00 1.95 -7.68
N CYS A 192 3.38 1.07 -8.46
CA CYS A 192 3.06 -0.31 -8.06
C CYS A 192 4.31 -1.14 -7.77
N ILE A 193 5.36 -1.04 -8.60
CA ILE A 193 6.63 -1.75 -8.36
C ILE A 193 7.27 -1.27 -7.05
N ILE A 194 7.39 0.05 -6.88
CA ILE A 194 7.95 0.65 -5.67
C ILE A 194 7.12 0.27 -4.43
N SER A 195 5.79 0.28 -4.55
CA SER A 195 4.86 -0.12 -3.48
C SER A 195 5.09 -1.54 -2.98
N GLY A 196 5.25 -2.49 -3.93
CA GLY A 196 5.54 -3.88 -3.60
C GLY A 196 6.88 -4.03 -2.89
N LEU A 197 7.92 -3.37 -3.40
CA LEU A 197 9.26 -3.40 -2.81
C LEU A 197 9.27 -2.80 -1.40
N ALA A 198 8.76 -1.59 -1.24
CA ALA A 198 8.71 -0.87 0.03
C ALA A 198 7.88 -1.63 1.07
N GLY A 199 6.72 -2.15 0.67
CA GLY A 199 5.83 -2.93 1.53
C GLY A 199 6.46 -4.20 2.06
N VAL A 200 7.07 -5.00 1.18
CA VAL A 200 7.71 -6.25 1.58
C VAL A 200 8.98 -5.99 2.40
N TYR A 201 9.75 -4.97 2.05
CA TYR A 201 10.92 -4.57 2.84
C TYR A 201 10.51 -4.10 4.24
N PHE A 202 9.47 -3.26 4.35
CA PHE A 202 8.93 -2.83 5.63
C PHE A 202 8.42 -4.02 6.45
N GLU A 203 7.69 -4.97 5.84
CA GLU A 203 7.26 -6.20 6.50
C GLU A 203 8.46 -6.98 7.05
N LYS A 204 9.56 -7.10 6.28
CA LYS A 204 10.79 -7.77 6.71
C LYS A 204 11.42 -7.14 7.94
N VAL A 205 11.51 -5.80 7.97
CA VAL A 205 12.08 -5.06 9.12
C VAL A 205 11.15 -5.12 10.33
N LEU A 206 9.84 -4.93 10.11
CA LEU A 206 8.84 -4.94 11.17
C LEU A 206 8.78 -6.30 11.87
N LYS A 207 8.76 -7.41 11.11
CA LYS A 207 8.67 -8.76 11.65
C LYS A 207 10.01 -9.36 12.10
N GLY A 208 11.13 -8.80 11.65
CA GLY A 208 12.47 -9.26 12.00
C GLY A 208 13.04 -8.67 13.30
N THR A 209 12.27 -7.87 14.04
CA THR A 209 12.77 -7.11 15.20
C THR A 209 11.73 -7.08 16.34
N HIS A 210 12.17 -6.79 17.58
CA HIS A 210 11.29 -6.74 18.75
C HIS A 210 10.58 -5.39 18.96
N ALA A 211 10.86 -4.39 18.12
CA ALA A 211 10.29 -3.06 18.27
C ALA A 211 8.77 -3.07 18.04
N THR A 212 8.05 -2.20 18.75
CA THR A 212 6.61 -2.05 18.54
C THR A 212 6.32 -1.48 17.17
N VAL A 213 5.13 -1.78 16.64
CA VAL A 213 4.68 -1.21 15.35
C VAL A 213 4.56 0.31 15.40
N TRP A 214 4.28 0.89 16.57
CA TRP A 214 4.25 2.34 16.74
C TRP A 214 5.65 2.94 16.67
N THR A 215 6.64 2.34 17.33
CA THR A 215 8.05 2.75 17.22
C THR A 215 8.53 2.69 15.77
N ARG A 216 8.23 1.60 15.07
CA ARG A 216 8.59 1.44 13.64
C ARG A 216 7.88 2.44 12.74
N ASN A 217 6.62 2.78 13.04
CA ASN A 217 5.92 3.83 12.31
C ASN A 217 6.48 5.22 12.60
N VAL A 218 6.89 5.53 13.84
CA VAL A 218 7.58 6.79 14.16
C VAL A 218 8.87 6.90 13.36
N GLN A 219 9.71 5.86 13.38
CA GLN A 219 10.95 5.81 12.61
C GLN A 219 10.69 5.99 11.11
N LEU A 220 9.74 5.24 10.56
CA LEU A 220 9.38 5.31 9.15
C LEU A 220 8.88 6.71 8.78
N SER A 221 7.94 7.28 9.55
CA SER A 221 7.39 8.62 9.30
C SER A 221 8.42 9.73 9.49
N LEU A 222 9.36 9.60 10.44
CA LEU A 222 10.48 10.53 10.57
C LEU A 222 11.33 10.55 9.30
N PHE A 223 11.80 9.38 8.85
CA PHE A 223 12.60 9.30 7.63
C PHE A 223 11.83 9.72 6.38
N SER A 224 10.54 9.38 6.29
CA SER A 224 9.68 9.80 5.17
C SER A 224 9.40 11.29 5.19
N LEU A 225 9.29 11.92 6.36
CA LEU A 225 9.12 13.38 6.50
C LEU A 225 10.36 14.10 5.96
N PHE A 226 11.56 13.70 6.39
CA PHE A 226 12.82 14.26 5.87
C PHE A 226 12.92 14.07 4.36
N THR A 227 12.59 12.88 3.89
CA THR A 227 12.65 12.55 2.47
C THR A 227 11.61 13.35 1.66
N ALA A 228 10.39 13.51 2.15
CA ALA A 228 9.34 14.31 1.52
C ALA A 228 9.69 15.79 1.48
N LEU A 229 10.34 16.31 2.52
CA LEU A 229 10.81 17.69 2.56
C LEU A 229 11.91 17.92 1.52
N ILE A 230 12.96 17.09 1.54
CA ILE A 230 14.14 17.30 0.68
C ILE A 230 13.81 16.97 -0.78
N MET A 231 13.35 15.74 -1.06
CA MET A 231 13.11 15.30 -2.44
C MET A 231 11.82 15.89 -3.03
N GLY A 232 10.78 16.03 -2.23
CA GLY A 232 9.49 16.54 -2.69
C GLY A 232 9.45 18.07 -2.70
N VAL A 233 9.40 18.66 -1.51
CA VAL A 233 9.10 20.09 -1.37
C VAL A 233 10.26 20.94 -1.88
N TRP A 234 11.50 20.61 -1.52
CA TRP A 234 12.65 21.47 -1.83
C TRP A 234 13.21 21.21 -3.23
N TRP A 235 13.47 19.95 -3.60
CA TRP A 235 14.08 19.63 -4.90
C TRP A 235 13.09 19.70 -6.06
N LYS A 236 11.91 19.06 -5.95
CA LYS A 236 10.95 18.96 -7.05
C LYS A 236 10.10 20.24 -7.21
N ASP A 237 9.45 20.68 -6.13
CA ASP A 237 8.48 21.78 -6.21
C ASP A 237 9.01 23.09 -5.59
N GLY A 238 10.30 23.17 -5.22
CA GLY A 238 10.83 24.26 -4.39
C GLY A 238 10.69 25.66 -4.99
N ALA A 239 10.98 25.81 -6.28
CA ALA A 239 10.81 27.07 -6.99
C ALA A 239 9.34 27.50 -7.03
N ASN A 240 8.44 26.57 -7.37
CA ASN A 240 7.01 26.82 -7.47
C ASN A 240 6.39 27.11 -6.08
N VAL A 241 6.86 26.44 -5.03
CA VAL A 241 6.46 26.66 -3.63
C VAL A 241 6.95 28.01 -3.13
N ALA A 242 8.16 28.45 -3.53
CA ALA A 242 8.66 29.77 -3.19
C ALA A 242 7.86 30.89 -3.87
N GLU A 243 7.40 30.66 -5.10
CA GLU A 243 6.61 31.64 -5.87
C GLU A 243 5.14 31.69 -5.42
N LYS A 244 4.46 30.54 -5.39
CA LYS A 244 3.00 30.46 -5.13
C LYS A 244 2.64 30.25 -3.66
N GLY A 245 3.60 29.86 -2.84
CA GLY A 245 3.42 29.49 -1.44
C GLY A 245 3.16 28.00 -1.21
N PHE A 246 3.49 27.53 -0.01
CA PHE A 246 3.39 26.11 0.38
C PHE A 246 1.95 25.55 0.34
N PHE A 247 0.97 26.37 0.73
CA PHE A 247 -0.45 25.99 0.82
C PHE A 247 -1.25 26.40 -0.43
N PHE A 248 -0.58 26.67 -1.55
CA PHE A 248 -1.26 27.00 -2.80
C PHE A 248 -2.23 25.88 -3.22
N GLY A 249 -3.46 26.26 -3.61
CA GLY A 249 -4.49 25.31 -4.05
C GLY A 249 -5.15 24.49 -2.93
N TYR A 250 -4.86 24.78 -1.65
CA TYR A 250 -5.45 24.03 -0.54
C TYR A 250 -6.90 24.44 -0.28
N ASN A 251 -7.74 23.43 -0.15
CA ASN A 251 -9.13 23.55 0.28
C ASN A 251 -9.52 22.37 1.20
N MET A 252 -10.77 22.33 1.65
CA MET A 252 -11.23 21.27 2.57
C MET A 252 -11.16 19.86 1.96
N VAL A 253 -11.29 19.72 0.64
CA VAL A 253 -11.15 18.43 -0.05
C VAL A 253 -9.69 17.97 -0.04
N VAL A 254 -8.74 18.89 -0.23
CA VAL A 254 -7.29 18.60 -0.12
C VAL A 254 -6.93 18.16 1.30
N TRP A 255 -7.40 18.87 2.33
CA TRP A 255 -7.18 18.46 3.73
C TRP A 255 -7.80 17.10 4.06
N SER A 256 -8.96 16.80 3.47
CA SER A 256 -9.59 15.49 3.58
C SER A 256 -8.74 14.40 2.91
N ALA A 257 -8.16 14.68 1.73
CA ALA A 257 -7.27 13.76 1.03
C ALA A 257 -6.00 13.46 1.85
N ILE A 258 -5.35 14.50 2.38
CA ILE A 258 -4.14 14.40 3.22
C ILE A 258 -4.44 13.58 4.48
N SER A 259 -5.55 13.89 5.16
CA SER A 259 -5.96 13.18 6.38
C SER A 259 -6.28 11.72 6.09
N CYS A 260 -7.01 11.44 5.01
CA CYS A 260 -7.35 10.08 4.59
C CYS A 260 -6.09 9.27 4.22
N GLN A 261 -5.11 9.89 3.56
CA GLN A 261 -3.83 9.26 3.24
C GLN A 261 -3.00 8.95 4.50
N ALA A 262 -2.95 9.90 5.44
CA ALA A 262 -2.26 9.71 6.72
C ALA A 262 -2.87 8.55 7.52
N ILE A 263 -4.19 8.56 7.70
CA ILE A 263 -4.94 7.49 8.37
C ILE A 263 -4.74 6.14 7.66
N GLY A 264 -4.79 6.13 6.32
CA GLY A 264 -4.54 4.94 5.52
C GLY A 264 -3.18 4.30 5.79
N GLY A 265 -2.12 5.11 5.87
CA GLY A 265 -0.78 4.63 6.21
C GLY A 265 -0.71 3.96 7.59
N ILE A 266 -1.40 4.51 8.59
CA ILE A 266 -1.48 3.91 9.93
C ILE A 266 -2.27 2.60 9.89
N ILE A 267 -3.41 2.56 9.20
CA ILE A 267 -4.22 1.35 9.05
C ILE A 267 -3.42 0.24 8.37
N VAL A 268 -2.63 0.56 7.34
CA VAL A 268 -1.79 -0.44 6.66
C VAL A 268 -0.81 -1.08 7.65
N ALA A 269 -0.16 -0.31 8.51
CA ALA A 269 0.74 -0.85 9.53
C ALA A 269 0.00 -1.76 10.54
N LEU A 270 -1.20 -1.36 10.96
CA LEU A 270 -2.04 -2.16 11.85
C LEU A 270 -2.47 -3.48 11.20
N VAL A 271 -2.86 -3.44 9.93
CA VAL A 271 -3.25 -4.64 9.16
C VAL A 271 -2.06 -5.58 9.01
N VAL A 272 -0.85 -5.07 8.74
CA VAL A 272 0.37 -5.92 8.68
C VAL A 272 0.68 -6.58 10.03
N LYS A 273 0.34 -5.92 11.14
CA LYS A 273 0.52 -6.45 12.50
C LYS A 273 -0.54 -7.48 12.90
N TYR A 274 -1.81 -7.17 12.66
CA TYR A 274 -2.95 -7.85 13.27
C TYR A 274 -3.76 -8.73 12.31
N ALA A 275 -3.57 -8.57 11.00
CA ALA A 275 -4.29 -9.32 9.98
C ALA A 275 -3.35 -10.11 9.08
N ASP A 276 -3.84 -11.26 8.63
CA ASP A 276 -3.13 -12.07 7.65
C ASP A 276 -3.19 -11.39 6.29
N ASN A 277 -2.17 -11.60 5.46
CA ASN A 277 -2.12 -11.06 4.10
C ASN A 277 -3.33 -11.52 3.25
N ILE A 278 -3.92 -12.67 3.58
CA ILE A 278 -5.19 -13.17 3.03
C ILE A 278 -6.34 -12.19 3.28
N LEU A 279 -6.57 -11.80 4.53
CA LEU A 279 -7.69 -10.94 4.89
C LEU A 279 -7.51 -9.51 4.39
N LYS A 280 -6.27 -9.02 4.37
CA LYS A 280 -5.93 -7.74 3.71
C LYS A 280 -6.32 -7.77 2.23
N GLY A 281 -6.06 -8.89 1.55
CA GLY A 281 -6.44 -9.09 0.15
C GLY A 281 -7.96 -9.02 -0.05
N PHE A 282 -8.75 -9.71 0.78
CA PHE A 282 -10.21 -9.61 0.75
C PHE A 282 -10.73 -8.18 0.98
N ALA A 283 -10.21 -7.49 2.00
CA ALA A 283 -10.58 -6.10 2.24
C ALA A 283 -10.24 -5.21 1.04
N THR A 284 -9.08 -5.45 0.40
CA THR A 284 -8.69 -4.73 -0.81
C THR A 284 -9.67 -5.00 -1.95
N SER A 285 -10.07 -6.26 -2.21
CA SER A 285 -11.09 -6.58 -3.24
C SER A 285 -12.40 -5.84 -3.02
N ILE A 286 -12.91 -5.83 -1.79
CA ILE A 286 -14.15 -5.11 -1.44
C ILE A 286 -13.99 -3.61 -1.70
N SER A 287 -12.84 -3.03 -1.34
CA SER A 287 -12.58 -1.60 -1.58
C SER A 287 -12.58 -1.22 -3.06
N ILE A 288 -12.11 -2.10 -3.96
CA ILE A 288 -12.16 -1.85 -5.41
C ILE A 288 -13.62 -1.78 -5.88
N ILE A 289 -14.46 -2.72 -5.45
CA ILE A 289 -15.89 -2.75 -5.81
C ILE A 289 -16.57 -1.47 -5.34
N LEU A 290 -16.35 -1.08 -4.08
CA LEU A 290 -16.95 0.13 -3.52
C LEU A 290 -16.43 1.40 -4.20
N SER A 291 -15.12 1.49 -4.49
CA SER A 291 -14.54 2.62 -5.22
C SER A 291 -15.13 2.74 -6.62
N PHE A 292 -15.31 1.61 -7.31
CA PHE A 292 -15.89 1.57 -8.63
C PHE A 292 -17.36 2.02 -8.61
N LEU A 293 -18.20 1.41 -7.77
CA LEU A 293 -19.61 1.79 -7.64
C LEU A 293 -19.79 3.25 -7.24
N ALA A 294 -18.98 3.73 -6.29
CA ALA A 294 -18.99 5.13 -5.91
C ALA A 294 -18.52 6.02 -7.06
N SER A 295 -17.53 5.60 -7.86
CA SER A 295 -17.09 6.37 -9.02
C SER A 295 -18.18 6.49 -10.07
N LEU A 296 -18.94 5.41 -10.35
CA LEU A 296 -20.08 5.47 -11.27
C LEU A 296 -21.18 6.41 -10.78
N TRP A 297 -21.42 6.44 -9.46
CA TRP A 297 -22.46 7.30 -8.89
C TRP A 297 -22.03 8.77 -8.80
N ILE A 298 -20.74 9.03 -8.51
CA ILE A 298 -20.19 10.36 -8.25
C ILE A 298 -19.67 11.05 -9.51
N PHE A 299 -19.13 10.30 -10.48
CA PHE A 299 -18.52 10.80 -11.71
C PHE A 299 -19.35 10.34 -12.91
N THR A 300 -20.39 11.12 -13.23
CA THR A 300 -21.45 10.80 -14.19
C THR A 300 -20.97 10.71 -15.65
N ASP A 301 -19.76 11.20 -15.95
CA ASP A 301 -19.19 11.24 -17.30
C ASP A 301 -18.38 9.97 -17.68
N THR A 302 -18.39 8.94 -16.84
CA THR A 302 -17.61 7.72 -17.09
C THR A 302 -18.33 6.80 -18.08
N SER A 303 -17.95 6.83 -19.36
CA SER A 303 -18.44 5.86 -20.35
C SER A 303 -17.85 4.47 -20.08
N ILE A 304 -18.63 3.59 -19.45
CA ILE A 304 -18.20 2.22 -19.14
C ILE A 304 -18.31 1.36 -20.41
N SER A 305 -17.19 0.87 -20.91
CA SER A 305 -17.18 -0.13 -21.97
C SER A 305 -17.35 -1.54 -21.40
N ILE A 306 -17.82 -2.47 -22.24
CA ILE A 306 -17.93 -3.88 -21.88
C ILE A 306 -16.54 -4.46 -21.57
N THR A 307 -15.51 -4.01 -22.29
CA THR A 307 -14.11 -4.41 -22.06
C THR A 307 -13.60 -3.92 -20.70
N PHE A 308 -13.94 -2.69 -20.32
CA PHE A 308 -13.66 -2.16 -18.98
C PHE A 308 -14.32 -3.01 -17.89
N LEU A 309 -15.61 -3.35 -18.06
CA LEU A 309 -16.35 -4.13 -17.07
C LEU A 309 -15.80 -5.55 -16.95
N ALA A 310 -15.51 -6.21 -18.08
CA ALA A 310 -14.91 -7.53 -18.11
C ALA A 310 -13.50 -7.55 -17.47
N GLY A 311 -12.66 -6.57 -17.80
CA GLY A 311 -11.33 -6.41 -17.21
C GLY A 311 -11.40 -6.17 -15.70
N SER A 312 -12.30 -5.30 -15.25
CA SER A 312 -12.53 -5.03 -13.82
C SER A 312 -13.00 -6.28 -13.06
N ALA A 313 -13.93 -7.05 -13.65
CA ALA A 313 -14.40 -8.30 -13.07
C ALA A 313 -13.26 -9.33 -12.94
N LEU A 314 -12.36 -9.41 -13.92
CA LEU A 314 -11.18 -10.27 -13.87
C LEU A 314 -10.17 -9.83 -12.80
N VAL A 315 -9.95 -8.51 -12.62
CA VAL A 315 -9.11 -7.98 -11.55
C VAL A 315 -9.70 -8.29 -10.17
N LEU A 316 -11.02 -8.21 -10.01
CA LEU A 316 -11.70 -8.59 -8.78
C LEU A 316 -11.58 -10.09 -8.49
N ALA A 317 -11.87 -10.93 -9.49
CA ALA A 317 -11.79 -12.38 -9.38
C ALA A 317 -10.35 -12.84 -9.06
N SER A 318 -9.36 -12.28 -9.74
CA SER A 318 -7.94 -12.58 -9.49
C SER A 318 -7.49 -12.12 -8.10
N THR A 319 -7.87 -10.92 -7.65
CA THR A 319 -7.54 -10.44 -6.30
C THR A 319 -8.18 -11.34 -5.23
N TYR A 320 -9.44 -11.74 -5.42
CA TYR A 320 -10.12 -12.70 -4.55
C TYR A 320 -9.40 -14.05 -4.51
N MET A 321 -9.06 -14.60 -5.69
CA MET A 321 -8.36 -15.88 -5.81
C MET A 321 -6.96 -15.86 -5.17
N TYR A 322 -6.19 -14.78 -5.35
CA TYR A 322 -4.89 -14.60 -4.70
C TYR A 322 -5.00 -14.56 -3.17
N SER A 323 -6.12 -14.05 -2.67
CA SER A 323 -6.40 -13.90 -1.23
C SER A 323 -6.83 -15.20 -0.56
N LEU A 324 -7.07 -16.28 -1.30
CA LEU A 324 -7.46 -17.56 -0.70
C LEU A 324 -6.29 -18.20 0.09
N PRO A 325 -6.60 -18.97 1.15
CA PRO A 325 -5.59 -19.79 1.83
C PRO A 325 -5.00 -20.80 0.85
N ASP A 326 -3.71 -21.09 0.98
CA ASP A 326 -3.12 -22.22 0.26
C ASP A 326 -3.71 -23.52 0.83
N ALA A 327 -3.97 -24.51 -0.05
CA ALA A 327 -4.40 -25.82 0.39
C ALA A 327 -3.34 -26.41 1.33
N PRO A 328 -3.74 -27.09 2.43
CA PRO A 328 -2.78 -27.73 3.32
C PRO A 328 -1.96 -28.74 2.52
N ILE A 329 -0.64 -28.63 2.58
CA ILE A 329 0.27 -29.61 1.99
C ILE A 329 0.05 -30.93 2.73
N ASN A 330 -0.41 -31.96 2.02
CA ASN A 330 -0.52 -33.30 2.58
C ASN A 330 0.89 -33.83 2.84
N LYS A 331 1.30 -33.90 4.11
CA LYS A 331 2.65 -34.32 4.53
C LYS A 331 3.00 -35.75 4.07
N ASP A 332 2.01 -36.54 3.68
CA ASP A 332 2.22 -37.91 3.19
C ASP A 332 2.91 -37.97 1.82
N THR A 333 2.86 -36.89 1.02
CA THR A 333 3.52 -36.86 -0.30
C THR A 333 4.99 -36.42 -0.25
N GLU A 334 5.46 -35.92 0.89
CA GLU A 334 6.86 -35.51 1.09
C GLU A 334 7.74 -36.71 1.48
N ASN A 335 7.21 -37.66 2.27
CA ASN A 335 7.90 -38.92 2.58
C ASN A 335 8.15 -39.81 1.35
N ASP A 336 7.29 -39.76 0.33
CA ASP A 336 7.46 -40.52 -0.92
C ASP A 336 8.52 -39.90 -1.86
N ARG A 337 8.86 -38.61 -1.67
CA ARG A 337 9.94 -37.96 -2.42
C ARG A 337 11.30 -38.16 -1.77
N ASP A 338 11.36 -38.15 -0.43
CA ASP A 338 12.61 -38.37 0.31
C ASP A 338 13.01 -39.86 0.36
N GLY A 339 12.06 -40.78 0.20
CA GLY A 339 12.34 -42.22 0.08
C GLY A 339 13.07 -42.66 -1.21
N ARG A 340 13.30 -41.75 -2.17
CA ARG A 340 14.04 -42.03 -3.42
C ARG A 340 15.50 -41.57 -3.41
N THR A 341 15.92 -40.81 -2.40
CA THR A 341 17.32 -40.41 -2.21
C THR A 341 17.88 -41.16 -1.02
N GLY A 342 18.48 -42.32 -1.29
CA GLY A 342 19.23 -43.08 -0.31
C GLY A 342 20.41 -42.27 0.23
N TYR A 343 20.19 -41.54 1.32
CA TYR A 343 21.23 -41.04 2.20
C TYR A 343 21.05 -41.68 3.57
N THR A 344 22.04 -42.50 3.89
CA THR A 344 22.22 -43.24 5.13
C THR A 344 22.03 -42.33 6.35
N LYS A 345 21.10 -42.70 7.23
CA LYS A 345 21.04 -42.20 8.62
C LYS A 345 22.40 -42.43 9.26
N VAL A 346 23.13 -41.36 9.58
CA VAL A 346 24.24 -41.44 10.53
C VAL A 346 23.61 -41.49 11.93
N GLU A 347 23.84 -42.61 12.63
CA GLU A 347 23.47 -42.84 14.01
C GLU A 347 23.89 -41.67 14.91
N GLN A 348 22.93 -41.14 15.68
CA GLN A 348 23.22 -40.30 16.84
C GLN A 348 23.86 -41.20 17.91
N ILE A 349 25.13 -40.94 18.20
CA ILE A 349 25.85 -41.52 19.32
C ILE A 349 25.29 -40.91 20.61
N ASP A 350 24.85 -41.79 21.51
CA ASP A 350 24.52 -41.54 22.91
C ASP A 350 25.63 -40.78 23.64
N LEU A 351 25.26 -39.72 24.35
CA LEU A 351 26.01 -39.25 25.51
C LEU A 351 25.04 -39.03 26.68
N HIS A 352 24.87 -40.11 27.43
CA HIS A 352 24.56 -40.05 28.86
C HIS A 352 25.57 -39.15 29.57
N VAL A 353 25.10 -38.12 30.27
CA VAL A 353 25.81 -37.57 31.42
C VAL A 353 24.82 -37.49 32.58
N GLU A 354 24.88 -38.52 33.41
CA GLU A 354 24.41 -38.52 34.79
C GLU A 354 25.39 -37.69 35.65
N LYS A 355 24.90 -36.60 36.22
CA LYS A 355 24.87 -36.25 37.66
C LYS A 355 24.83 -34.74 37.89
#